data_AF-A0A4P5WTA2-F1
#
_entry.id   AF-A0A4P5WTA2-F1
#
_cell.length_a   1.000
_cell.length_b   1.000
_cell.length_c   1.000
_cell.angle_alpha   90.00
_cell.angle_beta   90.00
_cell.angle_gamma   90.00
#
_symmetry.space_group_name_H-M   'P 1'
#
loop_
_entity.id
_entity.type
_entity.pdbx_description
1 polymer ?
#
loop_
_entity_poly.entity_id
_entity_poly.type
_entity_poly.pdbx_seq_one_letter_code
_entity_poly.pdbx_strand_id
1 'polypeptide(L)'
;MRVPDFEVFAAGHWWPLVPGVAGSFRDRIGSLLLFEHYNTRVVVLGALLLGLASGMVGCFTLLRRRALVGDALSHATLPGVGLAFLLGPLAGYDGGNRLVLLAGAAASGIAGAAAILFIRSLPRLKEDAALGIVLSVFFGAGVALLTVVQQTSAGRAAGLDRYIFGQAASMTADDARLIAGTAALAALLIACNFRSLTLLCFDEGYAAAQGYSIPLLDLLLMFLVVLITMIGLQAVGLILMIAMLVIPAAAARFWTNRLWVMLLISGLIGGLSGFLGAMLSAVFADLPSGAVIVLTCSLLFFLSLLLGRERGVLVRSLRRRALSAAIDREHLLRGIWELRESAVEFSGAVAERRAAGFEELLSLRSWSVSRLRAQIRRASAEGLVWLNSEGAIELTRRGVMEAERLVHHHRLWELYLITHADVAASRVDREADAIEHVLEPELIARLEQLLLQRQRSGEIPASPHEIAGFQSQAGSVASPEGRLP
;
A
#
# COMPACT_ATOMS: atom_id res chain seq x y z
N MET A 1 24.10 -39.17 -4.21
CA MET A 1 22.99 -38.57 -4.99
C MET A 1 23.54 -37.31 -5.64
N ARG A 2 23.74 -37.30 -6.96
CA ARG A 2 24.35 -36.18 -7.70
C ARG A 2 23.35 -35.02 -7.75
N VAL A 3 23.82 -33.82 -7.42
CA VAL A 3 23.11 -32.55 -7.64
C VAL A 3 23.09 -32.30 -9.16
N PRO A 4 21.94 -32.03 -9.79
CA PRO A 4 21.92 -31.72 -11.23
C PRO A 4 22.32 -30.26 -11.48
N ASP A 5 22.99 -30.05 -12.61
CA ASP A 5 23.72 -28.85 -13.02
C ASP A 5 22.84 -27.60 -13.25
N PHE A 6 23.40 -26.44 -12.90
CA PHE A 6 22.79 -25.11 -12.89
C PHE A 6 22.53 -24.50 -14.28
N GLU A 7 22.84 -25.19 -15.38
CA GLU A 7 22.72 -24.65 -16.75
C GLU A 7 21.29 -24.72 -17.33
N VAL A 8 20.35 -25.41 -16.67
CA VAL A 8 18.96 -25.53 -17.15
C VAL A 8 18.14 -24.23 -16.97
N PHE A 9 18.62 -23.26 -16.19
CA PHE A 9 17.89 -22.01 -15.93
C PHE A 9 18.00 -20.94 -17.03
N ALA A 10 18.95 -21.05 -17.98
CA ALA A 10 19.29 -19.95 -18.89
C ALA A 10 18.62 -19.98 -20.27
N ALA A 11 17.93 -21.05 -20.66
CA ALA A 11 17.23 -21.13 -21.95
C ALA A 11 15.71 -21.08 -21.73
N GLY A 12 15.05 -20.04 -22.26
CA GLY A 12 13.60 -19.77 -22.14
C GLY A 12 12.69 -20.83 -22.80
N HIS A 13 12.70 -22.06 -22.29
CA HIS A 13 11.92 -23.21 -22.76
C HIS A 13 11.05 -23.83 -21.64
N TRP A 14 10.34 -23.00 -20.87
CA TRP A 14 9.46 -23.48 -19.79
C TRP A 14 8.04 -23.84 -20.25
N TRP A 15 7.71 -23.72 -21.56
CA TRP A 15 6.34 -23.83 -22.06
C TRP A 15 5.99 -24.98 -23.05
N PRO A 16 6.86 -25.71 -23.75
CA PRO A 16 6.34 -26.78 -24.63
C PRO A 16 7.00 -28.14 -24.41
N LEU A 17 6.53 -28.91 -23.42
CA LEU A 17 6.86 -30.35 -23.32
C LEU A 17 5.67 -31.26 -22.97
N VAL A 18 4.43 -30.84 -23.27
CA VAL A 18 3.31 -31.81 -23.38
C VAL A 18 2.44 -31.47 -24.60
N PRO A 19 2.62 -32.17 -25.73
CA PRO A 19 1.72 -32.04 -26.88
C PRO A 19 0.32 -32.53 -26.46
N GLY A 20 -0.70 -31.68 -26.56
CA GLY A 20 -2.10 -32.01 -26.21
C GLY A 20 -2.71 -31.20 -25.05
N VAL A 21 -1.90 -30.44 -24.29
CA VAL A 21 -2.41 -29.66 -23.14
C VAL A 21 -3.16 -28.41 -23.58
N ALA A 22 -2.82 -27.73 -24.68
CA ALA A 22 -3.51 -26.49 -25.06
C ALA A 22 -4.99 -26.71 -25.45
N GLY A 23 -5.32 -27.81 -26.14
CA GLY A 23 -6.70 -28.21 -26.42
C GLY A 23 -7.43 -28.65 -25.15
N SER A 24 -6.81 -29.56 -24.39
CA SER A 24 -7.32 -30.04 -23.10
C SER A 24 -7.50 -28.94 -22.05
N PHE A 25 -6.66 -27.90 -22.05
CA PHE A 25 -6.69 -26.79 -21.10
C PHE A 25 -7.79 -25.78 -21.44
N ARG A 26 -7.99 -25.47 -22.74
CA ARG A 26 -9.09 -24.60 -23.18
C ARG A 26 -10.44 -25.27 -22.98
N ASP A 27 -10.54 -26.58 -23.23
CA ASP A 27 -11.77 -27.35 -23.02
C ASP A 27 -12.05 -27.63 -21.53
N ARG A 28 -11.01 -27.86 -20.71
CA ARG A 28 -11.13 -27.91 -19.23
C ARG A 28 -11.52 -26.58 -18.63
N ILE A 29 -10.95 -25.46 -19.09
CA ILE A 29 -11.38 -24.13 -18.65
C ILE A 29 -12.82 -23.86 -19.10
N GLY A 30 -13.19 -24.26 -20.32
CA GLY A 30 -14.56 -24.16 -20.82
C GLY A 30 -15.56 -24.91 -19.94
N SER A 31 -15.32 -26.19 -19.66
CA SER A 31 -16.17 -27.04 -18.80
C SER A 31 -16.20 -26.59 -17.32
N LEU A 32 -15.09 -26.03 -16.80
CA LEU A 32 -15.02 -25.46 -15.45
C LEU A 32 -15.74 -24.10 -15.35
N LEU A 33 -15.65 -23.25 -16.37
CA LEU A 33 -16.43 -22.00 -16.49
C LEU A 33 -17.92 -22.27 -16.73
N LEU A 34 -18.26 -23.39 -17.38
CA LEU A 34 -19.62 -23.90 -17.55
C LEU A 34 -20.15 -24.66 -16.33
N PHE A 35 -19.36 -24.78 -15.26
CA PHE A 35 -19.77 -25.39 -14.00
C PHE A 35 -20.31 -26.83 -14.15
N GLU A 36 -19.77 -27.64 -15.05
CA GLU A 36 -20.30 -28.98 -15.34
C GLU A 36 -20.15 -29.98 -14.18
N HIS A 37 -19.14 -29.79 -13.31
CA HIS A 37 -18.88 -30.67 -12.17
C HIS A 37 -19.40 -30.08 -10.85
N TYR A 38 -20.31 -30.81 -10.20
CA TYR A 38 -20.96 -30.40 -8.94
C TYR A 38 -19.94 -30.05 -7.83
N ASN A 39 -18.91 -30.87 -7.64
CA ASN A 39 -17.93 -30.65 -6.58
C ASN A 39 -17.14 -29.34 -6.79
N THR A 40 -16.71 -29.07 -8.03
CA THR A 40 -15.99 -27.84 -8.37
C THR A 40 -16.81 -26.59 -8.08
N ARG A 41 -18.12 -26.60 -8.38
CA ARG A 41 -19.03 -25.48 -8.07
C ARG A 41 -19.07 -25.18 -6.57
N VAL A 42 -19.21 -26.23 -5.77
CA VAL A 42 -19.30 -26.15 -4.31
C VAL A 42 -18.02 -25.55 -3.75
N VAL A 43 -16.86 -26.08 -4.17
CA VAL A 43 -15.52 -25.62 -3.75
C VAL A 43 -15.30 -24.15 -4.09
N VAL A 44 -15.59 -23.75 -5.32
CA VAL A 44 -15.34 -22.39 -5.81
C VAL A 44 -16.24 -21.37 -5.14
N LEU A 45 -17.53 -21.69 -4.97
CA LEU A 45 -18.47 -20.81 -4.27
C LEU A 45 -18.11 -20.68 -2.78
N GLY A 46 -17.75 -21.78 -2.12
CA GLY A 46 -17.31 -21.72 -0.72
C GLY A 46 -16.02 -20.91 -0.56
N ALA A 47 -15.02 -21.12 -1.41
CA ALA A 47 -13.76 -20.35 -1.36
C ALA A 47 -13.97 -18.86 -1.66
N LEU A 48 -14.84 -18.52 -2.62
CA LEU A 48 -15.24 -17.15 -2.91
C LEU A 48 -15.89 -16.49 -1.68
N LEU A 49 -16.92 -17.12 -1.10
CA LEU A 49 -17.65 -16.57 0.05
C LEU A 49 -16.76 -16.44 1.29
N LEU A 50 -15.90 -17.43 1.53
CA LEU A 50 -14.92 -17.39 2.59
C LEU A 50 -13.94 -16.23 2.40
N GLY A 51 -13.42 -16.04 1.19
CA GLY A 51 -12.50 -14.95 0.86
C GLY A 51 -13.15 -13.56 0.98
N LEU A 52 -14.42 -13.43 0.59
CA LEU A 52 -15.20 -12.19 0.78
C LEU A 52 -15.28 -11.84 2.28
N ALA A 53 -15.68 -12.81 3.11
CA ALA A 53 -15.86 -12.60 4.54
C ALA A 53 -14.53 -12.36 5.28
N SER A 54 -13.49 -13.15 4.96
CA SER A 54 -12.17 -12.97 5.56
C SER A 54 -11.54 -11.63 5.17
N GLY A 55 -11.70 -11.19 3.92
CA GLY A 55 -11.25 -9.87 3.49
C GLY A 55 -11.93 -8.72 4.26
N MET A 56 -13.24 -8.83 4.50
CA MET A 56 -13.98 -7.83 5.27
C MET A 56 -13.56 -7.78 6.75
N VAL A 57 -13.52 -8.93 7.43
CA VAL A 57 -13.08 -9.02 8.83
C VAL A 57 -11.62 -8.56 8.96
N GLY A 58 -10.78 -8.95 8.00
CA GLY A 58 -9.37 -8.59 7.91
C GLY A 58 -9.10 -7.08 7.86
N CYS A 59 -10.01 -6.27 7.31
CA CYS A 59 -9.84 -4.81 7.32
C CYS A 59 -9.81 -4.24 8.73
N PHE A 60 -10.70 -4.71 9.62
CA PHE A 60 -10.77 -4.21 10.98
C PHE A 60 -9.57 -4.67 11.82
N THR A 61 -9.14 -5.92 11.66
CA THR A 61 -7.93 -6.43 12.34
C THR A 61 -6.68 -5.69 11.87
N LEU A 62 -6.55 -5.42 10.57
CA LEU A 62 -5.43 -4.67 10.02
C LEU A 62 -5.41 -3.22 10.53
N LEU A 63 -6.54 -2.50 10.48
CA LEU A 63 -6.61 -1.11 10.92
C LEU A 63 -6.32 -0.96 12.41
N ARG A 64 -6.68 -1.97 13.19
CA ARG A 64 -6.38 -2.02 14.62
C ARG A 64 -4.95 -2.47 14.95
N ARG A 65 -4.09 -2.65 13.94
CA ARG A 65 -2.71 -3.15 14.08
C ARG A 65 -2.64 -4.53 14.73
N ARG A 66 -3.68 -5.34 14.52
CA ARG A 66 -3.91 -6.67 15.11
C ARG A 66 -3.87 -7.78 14.07
N ALA A 67 -3.06 -7.62 13.04
CA ALA A 67 -2.97 -8.60 11.96
C ALA A 67 -2.57 -10.01 12.47
N LEU A 68 -1.77 -10.08 13.54
CA LEU A 68 -1.31 -11.33 14.15
C LEU A 68 -2.31 -11.97 15.13
N VAL A 69 -3.43 -11.32 15.44
CA VAL A 69 -4.47 -11.92 16.30
C VAL A 69 -5.07 -13.16 15.64
N GLY A 70 -5.26 -13.11 14.32
CA GLY A 70 -5.74 -14.28 13.57
C GLY A 70 -4.79 -15.47 13.65
N ASP A 71 -3.49 -15.23 13.72
CA ASP A 71 -2.45 -16.26 13.86
C ASP A 71 -2.50 -16.93 15.24
N ALA A 72 -2.45 -16.12 16.30
CA ALA A 72 -2.58 -16.61 17.68
C ALA A 72 -3.88 -17.40 17.91
N LEU A 73 -5.00 -16.92 17.38
CA LEU A 73 -6.29 -17.59 17.50
C LEU A 73 -6.38 -18.88 16.69
N SER A 74 -5.80 -18.91 15.49
CA SER A 74 -5.77 -20.12 14.66
C SER A 74 -5.04 -21.24 15.40
N HIS A 75 -3.86 -20.97 15.95
CA HIS A 75 -3.13 -21.93 16.77
C HIS A 75 -3.81 -22.25 18.11
N ALA A 76 -4.58 -21.31 18.67
CA ALA A 76 -5.41 -21.56 19.85
C ALA A 76 -6.52 -22.60 19.62
N THR A 77 -6.90 -22.87 18.37
CA THR A 77 -7.90 -23.91 18.07
C THR A 77 -7.35 -25.34 18.11
N LEU A 78 -6.04 -25.53 17.86
CA LEU A 78 -5.39 -26.85 17.76
C LEU A 78 -5.57 -27.74 19.01
N PRO A 79 -5.29 -27.27 20.25
CA PRO A 79 -5.48 -28.11 21.43
C PRO A 79 -6.95 -28.52 21.63
N GLY A 80 -7.90 -27.67 21.23
CA GLY A 80 -9.32 -27.99 21.24
C GLY A 80 -9.70 -29.16 20.33
N VAL A 81 -9.12 -29.22 19.12
CA VAL A 81 -9.33 -30.32 18.18
C VAL A 81 -8.75 -31.63 18.75
N GLY A 82 -7.54 -31.57 19.32
CA GLY A 82 -6.91 -32.73 19.95
C GLY A 82 -7.71 -33.26 21.14
N LEU A 83 -8.18 -32.38 22.03
CA LEU A 83 -9.03 -32.75 23.17
C LEU A 83 -10.38 -33.31 22.72
N ALA A 84 -11.02 -32.70 21.73
CA ALA A 84 -12.29 -33.20 21.20
C ALA A 84 -12.16 -34.60 20.58
N PHE A 85 -11.04 -34.88 19.92
CA PHE A 85 -10.77 -36.22 19.39
C PHE A 85 -10.60 -37.27 20.50
N LEU A 86 -9.90 -36.91 21.59
CA LEU A 86 -9.66 -37.81 22.72
C LEU A 86 -10.90 -38.04 23.59
N LEU A 87 -11.69 -36.99 23.81
CA LEU A 87 -12.86 -37.01 24.70
C LEU A 87 -14.16 -37.38 23.98
N GLY A 88 -14.25 -37.16 22.66
CA GLY A 88 -15.43 -37.51 21.86
C GLY A 88 -15.89 -38.96 22.02
N PRO A 89 -14.98 -39.96 21.90
CA PRO A 89 -15.30 -41.37 22.13
C PRO A 89 -15.82 -41.67 23.53
N LEU A 90 -15.30 -40.99 24.56
CA LEU A 90 -15.76 -41.15 25.95
C LEU A 90 -17.18 -40.60 26.15
N ALA A 91 -17.59 -39.62 25.35
CA ALA A 91 -18.92 -39.03 25.36
C ALA A 91 -19.94 -39.76 24.44
N GLY A 92 -19.55 -40.90 23.85
CA GLY A 92 -20.43 -41.70 22.98
C GLY A 92 -20.52 -41.19 21.53
N TYR A 93 -19.66 -40.25 21.12
CA TYR A 93 -19.54 -39.80 19.74
C TYR A 93 -18.36 -40.46 19.06
N ASP A 94 -18.46 -40.75 17.75
CA ASP A 94 -17.29 -41.16 16.99
C ASP A 94 -16.19 -40.09 17.09
N GLY A 95 -14.96 -40.49 17.44
CA GLY A 95 -13.84 -39.56 17.64
C GLY A 95 -13.49 -38.71 16.41
N GLY A 96 -13.94 -39.14 15.22
CA GLY A 96 -13.83 -38.39 13.97
C GLY A 96 -15.04 -37.53 13.63
N ASN A 97 -16.05 -37.39 14.51
CA ASN A 97 -17.22 -36.59 14.21
C ASN A 97 -16.83 -35.11 14.05
N ARG A 98 -16.97 -34.62 12.82
CA ARG A 98 -16.56 -33.27 12.41
C ARG A 98 -17.17 -32.18 13.30
N LEU A 99 -18.42 -32.33 13.72
CA LEU A 99 -19.11 -31.35 14.57
C LEU A 99 -18.47 -31.25 15.95
N VAL A 100 -18.04 -32.39 16.52
CA VAL A 100 -17.39 -32.45 17.83
C VAL A 100 -15.99 -31.83 17.76
N LEU A 101 -15.23 -32.12 16.69
CA LEU A 101 -13.92 -31.52 16.46
C LEU A 101 -14.00 -30.00 16.28
N LEU A 102 -14.96 -29.53 15.48
CA LEU A 102 -15.24 -28.11 15.27
C LEU A 102 -15.66 -27.42 16.57
N ALA A 103 -16.54 -28.05 17.37
CA ALA A 103 -16.93 -27.52 18.68
C ALA A 103 -15.75 -27.41 19.65
N GLY A 104 -14.86 -28.41 19.68
CA GLY A 104 -13.62 -28.36 20.45
C GLY A 104 -12.68 -27.24 20.00
N ALA A 105 -12.50 -27.10 18.68
CA ALA A 105 -11.71 -26.04 18.07
C ALA A 105 -12.25 -24.65 18.47
N ALA A 106 -13.58 -24.47 18.40
CA ALA A 106 -14.26 -23.24 18.77
C ALA A 106 -14.11 -22.93 20.27
N ALA A 107 -14.33 -23.91 21.14
CA ALA A 107 -14.20 -23.74 22.58
C ALA A 107 -12.78 -23.30 22.97
N SER A 108 -11.76 -23.96 22.40
CA SER A 108 -10.36 -23.62 22.64
C SER A 108 -9.97 -22.28 22.01
N GLY A 109 -10.48 -21.95 20.82
CA GLY A 109 -10.28 -20.64 20.18
C GLY A 109 -10.88 -19.49 20.99
N ILE A 110 -12.09 -19.67 21.54
CA ILE A 110 -12.73 -18.71 22.45
C ILE A 110 -11.93 -18.59 23.75
N ALA A 111 -11.45 -19.71 24.31
CA ALA A 111 -10.57 -19.68 25.48
C ALA A 111 -9.27 -18.93 25.21
N GLY A 112 -8.66 -19.13 24.03
CA GLY A 112 -7.49 -18.37 23.58
C GLY A 112 -7.80 -16.88 23.42
N ALA A 113 -8.95 -16.53 22.84
CA ALA A 113 -9.39 -15.15 22.72
C ALA A 113 -9.57 -14.48 24.09
N ALA A 114 -10.24 -15.16 25.02
CA ALA A 114 -10.41 -14.71 26.39
C ALA A 114 -9.06 -14.56 27.11
N ALA A 115 -8.11 -15.48 26.89
CA ALA A 115 -6.76 -15.40 27.43
C ALA A 115 -6.01 -14.17 26.91
N ILE A 116 -6.09 -13.87 25.60
CA ILE A 116 -5.47 -12.65 25.03
C ILE A 116 -6.08 -11.40 25.67
N LEU A 117 -7.40 -11.32 25.79
CA LEU A 117 -8.08 -10.17 26.41
C LEU A 117 -7.69 -10.02 27.89
N PHE A 118 -7.64 -11.13 28.63
CA PHE A 118 -7.22 -11.14 30.03
C PHE A 118 -5.78 -10.67 30.19
N ILE A 119 -4.83 -11.25 29.44
CA ILE A 119 -3.42 -10.88 29.53
C ILE A 119 -3.21 -9.41 29.15
N ARG A 120 -3.95 -8.90 28.16
CA ARG A 120 -3.90 -7.50 27.75
C ARG A 120 -4.47 -6.55 28.81
N SER A 121 -5.39 -7.01 29.66
CA SER A 121 -5.90 -6.19 30.77
C SER A 121 -4.83 -5.94 31.85
N LEU A 122 -3.71 -6.66 31.84
CA LEU A 122 -2.61 -6.42 32.77
C LEU A 122 -1.77 -5.21 32.32
N PRO A 123 -1.59 -4.19 33.17
CA PRO A 123 -1.02 -2.89 32.79
C PRO A 123 0.46 -2.91 32.37
N ARG A 124 1.15 -4.04 32.53
CA ARG A 124 2.59 -4.18 32.27
C ARG A 124 2.93 -4.92 30.97
N LEU A 125 1.95 -5.52 30.30
CA LEU A 125 2.20 -6.35 29.12
C LEU A 125 1.80 -5.61 27.84
N LYS A 126 2.72 -5.61 26.87
CA LYS A 126 2.43 -5.14 25.51
C LYS A 126 1.55 -6.15 24.79
N GLU A 127 0.75 -5.66 23.86
CA GLU A 127 -0.18 -6.49 23.09
C GLU A 127 0.53 -7.61 22.32
N ASP A 128 1.65 -7.32 21.67
CA ASP A 128 2.45 -8.33 20.94
C ASP A 128 2.96 -9.44 21.87
N ALA A 129 3.26 -9.12 23.13
CA ALA A 129 3.69 -10.11 24.12
C ALA A 129 2.52 -11.02 24.53
N ALA A 130 1.32 -10.48 24.70
CA ALA A 130 0.12 -11.27 24.98
C ALA A 130 -0.18 -12.27 23.84
N LEU A 131 -0.07 -11.80 22.59
CA LEU A 131 -0.23 -12.66 21.41
C LEU A 131 0.85 -13.76 21.37
N GLY A 132 2.12 -13.41 21.59
CA GLY A 132 3.22 -14.38 21.60
C GLY A 132 3.09 -15.45 22.69
N ILE A 133 2.65 -15.08 23.89
CA ILE A 133 2.44 -16.01 25.01
C ILE A 133 1.32 -17.00 24.66
N VAL A 134 0.16 -16.50 24.24
CA VAL A 134 -1.00 -17.35 23.91
C VAL A 134 -0.67 -18.25 22.73
N LEU A 135 -0.07 -17.71 21.67
CA LEU A 135 0.39 -18.48 20.52
C LEU A 135 1.30 -19.63 20.96
N SER A 136 2.34 -19.35 21.74
CA SER A 136 3.34 -20.35 22.15
C SER A 136 2.73 -21.45 23.04
N VAL A 137 1.92 -21.07 24.03
CA VAL A 137 1.32 -22.02 24.97
C VAL A 137 0.31 -22.93 24.27
N PHE A 138 -0.61 -22.36 23.51
CA PHE A 138 -1.64 -23.14 22.83
C PHE A 138 -1.07 -23.97 21.69
N PHE A 139 -0.10 -23.45 20.94
CA PHE A 139 0.57 -24.22 19.90
C PHE A 139 1.33 -25.40 20.51
N GLY A 140 2.12 -25.17 21.56
CA GLY A 140 2.85 -26.24 22.26
C GLY A 140 1.91 -27.31 22.84
N ALA A 141 0.83 -26.89 23.50
CA ALA A 141 -0.19 -27.79 24.01
C ALA A 141 -0.90 -28.56 22.89
N GLY A 142 -1.25 -27.88 21.79
CA GLY A 142 -1.91 -28.47 20.63
C GLY A 142 -1.04 -29.52 19.95
N VAL A 143 0.24 -29.23 19.72
CA VAL A 143 1.21 -30.18 19.13
C VAL A 143 1.43 -31.38 20.07
N ALA A 144 1.54 -31.16 21.38
CA ALA A 144 1.68 -32.24 22.35
C ALA A 144 0.45 -33.18 22.33
N LEU A 145 -0.76 -32.62 22.39
CA LEU A 145 -2.01 -33.38 22.30
C LEU A 145 -2.13 -34.12 20.96
N LEU A 146 -1.78 -33.44 19.85
CA LEU A 146 -1.81 -34.04 18.52
C LEU A 146 -0.84 -35.22 18.40
N THR A 147 0.35 -35.10 19.00
CA THR A 147 1.33 -36.19 19.02
C THR A 147 0.80 -37.41 19.77
N VAL A 148 0.12 -37.20 20.91
CA VAL A 148 -0.55 -38.28 21.65
C VAL A 148 -1.64 -38.93 20.80
N VAL A 149 -2.46 -38.12 20.11
CA VAL A 149 -3.50 -38.62 19.20
C VAL A 149 -2.89 -39.46 18.08
N GLN A 150 -1.82 -38.99 17.42
CA GLN A 150 -1.16 -39.70 16.30
C GLN A 150 -0.50 -41.03 16.69
N GLN A 151 -0.19 -41.23 17.97
CA GLN A 151 0.32 -42.50 18.50
C GLN A 151 -0.79 -43.55 18.68
N THR A 152 -2.06 -43.14 18.76
CA THR A 152 -3.19 -44.08 18.77
C THR A 152 -3.54 -44.58 17.37
N SER A 153 -3.99 -45.83 17.25
CA SER A 153 -4.36 -46.48 15.98
C SER A 153 -5.47 -45.73 15.21
N ALA A 154 -6.35 -45.02 15.92
CA ALA A 154 -7.40 -44.18 15.34
C ALA A 154 -6.88 -42.82 14.81
N GLY A 155 -5.85 -42.25 15.42
CA GLY A 155 -5.37 -40.90 15.08
C GLY A 155 -4.65 -40.80 13.74
N ARG A 156 -3.93 -41.86 13.33
CA ARG A 156 -3.24 -41.90 12.02
C ARG A 156 -4.21 -42.02 10.83
N ALA A 157 -5.40 -42.58 11.06
CA ALA A 157 -6.47 -42.68 10.07
C ALA A 157 -7.38 -41.43 9.98
N ALA A 158 -7.35 -40.56 11.01
CA ALA A 158 -8.23 -39.39 11.10
C ALA A 158 -7.81 -38.22 10.20
N GLY A 159 -6.64 -38.28 9.54
CA GLY A 159 -6.25 -37.32 8.50
C GLY A 159 -5.98 -35.90 9.00
N LEU A 160 -5.48 -35.73 10.23
CA LEU A 160 -5.25 -34.40 10.83
C LEU A 160 -4.25 -33.53 10.05
N ASP A 161 -3.31 -34.13 9.29
CA ASP A 161 -2.43 -33.37 8.39
C ASP A 161 -3.24 -32.64 7.31
N ARG A 162 -4.34 -33.24 6.82
CA ARG A 162 -5.26 -32.60 5.85
C ARG A 162 -5.98 -31.40 6.46
N TYR A 163 -6.14 -31.36 7.79
CA TYR A 163 -6.78 -30.26 8.51
C TYR A 163 -5.83 -29.06 8.69
N ILE A 164 -4.52 -29.32 8.89
CA ILE A 164 -3.50 -28.28 9.03
C ILE A 164 -3.25 -27.59 7.68
N PHE A 165 -3.06 -28.38 6.61
CA PHE A 165 -2.76 -27.85 5.27
C PHE A 165 -3.99 -27.47 4.45
N GLY A 166 -5.19 -27.84 4.93
CA GLY A 166 -6.46 -27.59 4.25
C GLY A 166 -6.65 -28.47 3.02
N GLN A 167 -7.90 -28.87 2.77
CA GLN A 167 -8.24 -29.62 1.56
C GLN A 167 -9.59 -29.23 1.01
N ALA A 168 -9.62 -28.14 0.24
CA ALA A 168 -10.82 -27.65 -0.42
C ALA A 168 -11.48 -28.73 -1.29
N ALA A 169 -10.72 -29.65 -1.89
CA ALA A 169 -11.26 -30.76 -2.69
C ALA A 169 -12.21 -31.70 -1.92
N SER A 170 -12.10 -31.76 -0.59
CA SER A 170 -12.96 -32.56 0.29
C SER A 170 -14.18 -31.80 0.82
N MET A 171 -14.37 -30.54 0.40
CA MET A 171 -15.46 -29.70 0.87
C MET A 171 -16.80 -30.21 0.33
N THR A 172 -17.73 -30.47 1.24
CA THR A 172 -19.09 -30.92 0.89
C THR A 172 -20.03 -29.74 0.68
N ALA A 173 -21.21 -30.01 0.12
CA ALA A 173 -22.23 -28.98 -0.07
C ALA A 173 -22.73 -28.38 1.25
N ASP A 174 -22.76 -29.19 2.32
CA ASP A 174 -23.13 -28.72 3.65
C ASP A 174 -22.06 -27.78 4.21
N ASP A 175 -20.78 -28.06 3.99
CA ASP A 175 -19.68 -27.17 4.38
C ASP A 175 -19.79 -25.82 3.65
N ALA A 176 -20.09 -25.83 2.35
CA ALA A 176 -20.30 -24.60 1.58
C ALA A 176 -21.51 -23.79 2.08
N ARG A 177 -22.60 -24.45 2.49
CA ARG A 177 -23.75 -23.77 3.10
C ARG A 177 -23.42 -23.19 4.47
N LEU A 178 -22.62 -23.89 5.28
CA LEU A 178 -22.11 -23.37 6.55
C LEU A 178 -21.19 -22.15 6.33
N ILE A 179 -20.29 -22.21 5.36
CA ILE A 179 -19.47 -21.06 4.94
C ILE A 179 -20.35 -19.90 4.50
N ALA A 180 -21.36 -20.14 3.67
CA ALA A 180 -22.28 -19.10 3.22
C ALA A 180 -23.05 -18.46 4.38
N GLY A 181 -23.62 -19.27 5.27
CA GLY A 181 -24.39 -18.79 6.43
C GLY A 181 -23.52 -17.98 7.40
N THR A 182 -22.29 -18.42 7.64
CA THR A 182 -21.36 -17.76 8.56
C THR A 182 -20.74 -16.51 7.95
N ALA A 183 -20.42 -16.51 6.66
CA ALA A 183 -20.05 -15.32 5.90
C ALA A 183 -21.17 -14.26 5.92
N ALA A 184 -22.42 -14.68 5.71
CA ALA A 184 -23.58 -13.78 5.80
C ALA A 184 -23.78 -13.24 7.22
N LEU A 185 -23.63 -14.08 8.25
CA LEU A 185 -23.69 -13.65 9.65
C LEU A 185 -22.57 -12.66 9.98
N ALA A 186 -21.33 -12.92 9.56
CA ALA A 186 -20.21 -12.01 9.79
C ALA A 186 -20.44 -10.66 9.08
N ALA A 187 -20.89 -10.67 7.83
CA ALA A 187 -21.24 -9.47 7.08
C ALA A 187 -22.38 -8.68 7.75
N LEU A 188 -23.41 -9.38 8.25
CA LEU A 188 -24.52 -8.76 8.99
C LEU A 188 -24.04 -8.13 10.31
N LEU A 189 -23.22 -8.83 11.09
CA LEU A 189 -22.66 -8.31 12.34
C LEU A 189 -21.78 -7.09 12.08
N ILE A 190 -20.97 -7.11 11.01
CA ILE A 190 -20.19 -5.95 10.56
C ILE A 190 -21.13 -4.80 10.18
N ALA A 191 -22.18 -5.06 9.38
CA ALA A 191 -23.09 -4.02 8.91
C ALA A 191 -23.83 -3.35 10.08
N CYS A 192 -24.38 -4.14 11.01
CA CYS A 192 -25.07 -3.63 12.20
C CYS A 192 -24.13 -2.84 13.13
N ASN A 193 -22.88 -3.28 13.27
CA ASN A 193 -21.88 -2.66 14.13
C ASN A 193 -20.86 -1.80 13.37
N PHE A 194 -21.19 -1.37 12.14
CA PHE A 194 -20.21 -0.72 11.27
C PHE A 194 -19.68 0.57 11.92
N ARG A 195 -20.57 1.39 12.47
CA ARG A 195 -20.21 2.65 13.13
C ARG A 195 -19.37 2.41 14.38
N SER A 196 -19.75 1.47 15.24
CA SER A 196 -19.04 1.19 16.50
C SER A 196 -17.66 0.56 16.25
N LEU A 197 -17.55 -0.39 15.31
CA LEU A 197 -16.26 -0.97 14.90
C LEU A 197 -15.35 0.05 14.20
N THR A 198 -15.93 0.97 13.43
CA THR A 198 -15.16 2.08 12.84
C THR A 198 -14.56 2.97 13.93
N LEU A 199 -15.38 3.39 14.90
CA LEU A 199 -14.91 4.19 16.03
C LEU A 199 -13.82 3.46 16.81
N LEU A 200 -14.00 2.17 17.08
CA LEU A 200 -12.98 1.33 17.72
C LEU A 200 -11.63 1.35 16.99
N CYS A 201 -11.62 1.33 15.65
CA CYS A 201 -10.38 1.30 14.88
C CYS A 201 -9.65 2.65 14.80
N PHE A 202 -10.37 3.77 14.86
CA PHE A 202 -9.80 5.10 14.63
C PHE A 202 -9.64 5.93 15.91
N ASP A 203 -10.55 5.82 16.87
CA ASP A 203 -10.52 6.56 18.12
C ASP A 203 -11.29 5.83 19.25
N GLU A 204 -10.56 5.01 20.02
CA GLU A 204 -11.12 4.29 21.17
C GLU A 204 -11.59 5.24 22.29
N GLY A 205 -10.95 6.40 22.45
CA GLY A 205 -11.30 7.39 23.48
C GLY A 205 -12.64 8.06 23.18
N TYR A 206 -12.84 8.45 21.92
CA TYR A 206 -14.10 9.03 21.45
C TYR A 206 -15.25 7.99 21.46
N ALA A 207 -14.94 6.72 21.17
CA ALA A 207 -15.91 5.63 21.31
C ALA A 207 -16.37 5.46 22.78
N ALA A 208 -15.41 5.46 23.72
CA ALA A 208 -15.71 5.35 25.16
C ALA A 208 -16.53 6.55 25.67
N ALA A 209 -16.20 7.77 25.23
CA ALA A 209 -16.94 8.98 25.60
C ALA A 209 -18.39 8.99 25.07
N GLN A 210 -18.67 8.30 23.96
CA GLN A 210 -20.03 8.10 23.44
C GLN A 210 -20.82 7.00 24.15
N GLY A 211 -20.23 6.32 25.15
CA GLY A 211 -20.89 5.25 25.90
C GLY A 211 -20.73 3.85 25.29
N TYR A 212 -19.88 3.68 24.27
CA TYR A 212 -19.56 2.34 23.77
C TYR A 212 -18.60 1.63 24.72
N SER A 213 -18.90 0.36 25.00
CA SER A 213 -18.00 -0.51 25.76
C SER A 213 -16.92 -1.08 24.84
N ILE A 214 -15.71 -0.53 24.94
CA ILE A 214 -14.51 -1.01 24.23
C ILE A 214 -14.27 -2.52 24.40
N PRO A 215 -14.33 -3.12 25.62
CA PRO A 215 -14.10 -4.56 25.75
C PRO A 215 -15.15 -5.41 25.03
N LEU A 216 -16.41 -4.95 24.94
CA LEU A 216 -17.45 -5.66 24.17
C LEU A 216 -17.21 -5.59 22.67
N LEU A 217 -16.78 -4.44 22.15
CA LEU A 217 -16.44 -4.29 20.72
C LEU A 217 -15.19 -5.11 20.36
N ASP A 218 -14.22 -5.18 21.27
CA ASP A 218 -13.04 -6.04 21.14
C ASP A 218 -13.41 -7.51 21.11
N LEU A 219 -14.27 -7.94 22.03
CA LEU A 219 -14.78 -9.30 22.08
C LEU A 219 -15.55 -9.64 20.80
N LEU A 220 -16.37 -8.72 20.28
CA LEU A 220 -17.08 -8.88 19.02
C LEU A 220 -16.10 -9.06 17.84
N LEU A 221 -15.08 -8.20 17.73
CA LEU A 221 -14.08 -8.30 16.68
C LEU A 221 -13.32 -9.64 16.77
N MET A 222 -12.90 -10.04 17.97
CA MET A 222 -12.22 -11.33 18.18
C MET A 222 -13.13 -12.51 17.86
N PHE A 223 -14.40 -12.44 18.24
CA PHE A 223 -15.40 -13.45 17.88
C PHE A 223 -15.55 -13.58 16.35
N LEU A 224 -15.61 -12.47 15.60
CA LEU A 224 -15.64 -12.50 14.13
C LEU A 224 -14.39 -13.17 13.54
N VAL A 225 -13.21 -12.89 14.10
CA VAL A 225 -11.96 -13.52 13.67
C VAL A 225 -12.01 -15.02 13.94
N VAL A 226 -12.33 -15.45 15.17
CA VAL A 226 -12.44 -16.86 15.53
C VAL A 226 -13.44 -17.58 14.62
N LEU A 227 -14.61 -16.97 14.40
CA LEU A 227 -15.66 -17.51 13.54
C LEU A 227 -15.14 -17.76 12.12
N ILE A 228 -14.55 -16.75 11.47
CA ILE A 228 -14.03 -16.92 10.11
C ILE A 228 -12.86 -17.90 10.05
N THR A 229 -11.95 -17.87 11.03
CA THR A 229 -10.82 -18.82 11.08
C THR A 229 -11.29 -20.26 11.21
N MET A 230 -12.32 -20.52 12.02
CA MET A 230 -12.83 -21.85 12.29
C MET A 230 -13.47 -22.47 11.04
N ILE A 231 -14.33 -21.72 10.36
CA ILE A 231 -15.03 -22.20 9.17
C ILE A 231 -14.07 -22.31 7.96
N GLY A 232 -13.08 -21.43 7.87
CA GLY A 232 -12.10 -21.47 6.80
C GLY A 232 -11.02 -22.55 6.95
N LEU A 233 -10.86 -23.09 8.17
CA LEU A 233 -9.87 -24.11 8.49
C LEU A 233 -9.99 -25.35 7.58
N GLN A 234 -11.21 -25.77 7.26
CA GLN A 234 -11.45 -26.92 6.40
C GLN A 234 -11.14 -26.64 4.92
N ALA A 235 -11.45 -25.43 4.44
CA ALA A 235 -11.30 -25.07 3.03
C ALA A 235 -9.84 -24.76 2.67
N VAL A 236 -9.20 -23.89 3.44
CA VAL A 236 -7.90 -23.30 3.09
C VAL A 236 -6.78 -23.83 3.99
N GLY A 237 -7.09 -24.27 5.21
CA GLY A 237 -6.10 -24.75 6.18
C GLY A 237 -5.67 -23.65 7.16
N LEU A 238 -5.14 -24.09 8.31
CA LEU A 238 -4.90 -23.24 9.47
C LEU A 238 -3.96 -22.06 9.17
N ILE A 239 -2.80 -22.38 8.58
CA ILE A 239 -1.74 -21.40 8.30
C ILE A 239 -2.19 -20.43 7.20
N LEU A 240 -2.87 -20.96 6.19
CA LEU A 240 -3.24 -20.24 4.98
C LEU A 240 -4.46 -19.31 5.22
N MET A 241 -5.26 -19.59 6.25
CA MET A 241 -6.37 -18.72 6.66
C MET A 241 -5.92 -17.35 7.16
N ILE A 242 -4.75 -17.27 7.80
CA ILE A 242 -4.19 -15.99 8.27
C ILE A 242 -3.86 -15.09 7.07
N ALA A 243 -3.28 -15.68 6.02
CA ALA A 243 -3.00 -14.97 4.78
C ALA A 243 -4.29 -14.43 4.13
N MET A 244 -5.37 -15.22 4.13
CA MET A 244 -6.70 -14.79 3.64
C MET A 244 -7.35 -13.67 4.46
N LEU A 245 -6.98 -13.50 5.74
CA LEU A 245 -7.41 -12.37 6.56
C LEU A 245 -6.57 -11.12 6.29
N VAL A 246 -5.24 -11.25 6.21
CA VAL A 246 -4.33 -10.10 6.21
C VAL A 246 -4.07 -9.54 4.81
N ILE A 247 -3.83 -10.41 3.82
CA ILE A 247 -3.36 -10.00 2.49
C ILE A 247 -4.42 -9.16 1.73
N PRO A 248 -5.70 -9.56 1.64
CA PRO A 248 -6.71 -8.76 0.93
C PRO A 248 -6.92 -7.39 1.56
N ALA A 249 -6.89 -7.33 2.91
CA ALA A 249 -7.04 -6.08 3.65
C ALA A 249 -5.85 -5.15 3.39
N ALA A 250 -4.63 -5.69 3.37
CA ALA A 250 -3.43 -4.92 3.07
C ALA A 250 -3.44 -4.43 1.62
N ALA A 251 -3.88 -5.28 0.68
CA ALA A 251 -4.01 -4.93 -0.74
C ALA A 251 -5.01 -3.78 -0.95
N ALA A 252 -6.18 -3.83 -0.30
CA ALA A 252 -7.21 -2.80 -0.40
C ALA A 252 -6.75 -1.41 0.07
N ARG A 253 -5.80 -1.35 1.02
CA ARG A 253 -5.28 -0.08 1.55
C ARG A 253 -4.50 0.75 0.52
N PHE A 254 -4.01 0.13 -0.55
CA PHE A 254 -3.34 0.85 -1.65
C PHE A 254 -4.31 1.58 -2.58
N TRP A 255 -5.60 1.21 -2.57
CA TRP A 255 -6.62 1.72 -3.47
C TRP A 255 -7.48 2.83 -2.89
N THR A 256 -7.72 2.83 -1.58
CA THR A 256 -8.66 3.77 -0.94
C THR A 256 -8.28 4.14 0.49
N ASN A 257 -8.72 5.34 0.89
CA ASN A 257 -8.68 5.81 2.27
C ASN A 257 -10.05 5.75 2.98
N ARG A 258 -11.13 5.41 2.27
CA ARG A 258 -12.49 5.30 2.83
C ARG A 258 -12.75 3.87 3.31
N LEU A 259 -13.10 3.69 4.59
CA LEU A 259 -13.26 2.36 5.20
C LEU A 259 -14.31 1.49 4.51
N TRP A 260 -15.50 2.02 4.21
CA TRP A 260 -16.55 1.25 3.53
C TRP A 260 -16.08 0.72 2.16
N VAL A 261 -15.38 1.57 1.40
CA VAL A 261 -14.79 1.17 0.11
C VAL A 261 -13.67 0.15 0.32
N MET A 262 -12.89 0.28 1.39
CA MET A 262 -11.82 -0.67 1.75
C MET A 262 -12.39 -2.06 2.05
N LEU A 263 -13.52 -2.15 2.78
CA LEU A 263 -14.20 -3.43 3.05
C LEU A 263 -14.64 -4.11 1.75
N LEU A 264 -15.25 -3.36 0.84
CA LEU A 264 -15.70 -3.89 -0.45
C LEU A 264 -14.52 -4.36 -1.31
N ILE A 265 -13.47 -3.55 -1.45
CA ILE A 265 -12.29 -3.91 -2.23
C ILE A 265 -11.56 -5.11 -1.61
N SER A 266 -11.37 -5.12 -0.29
CA SER A 266 -10.72 -6.23 0.41
C SER A 266 -11.51 -7.53 0.28
N GLY A 267 -12.83 -7.46 0.49
CA GLY A 267 -13.72 -8.58 0.25
C GLY A 267 -13.58 -9.08 -1.18
N LEU A 268 -13.70 -8.21 -2.18
CA LEU A 268 -13.56 -8.58 -3.59
C LEU A 268 -12.21 -9.20 -3.93
N ILE A 269 -11.10 -8.67 -3.42
CA ILE A 269 -9.76 -9.25 -3.62
C ILE A 269 -9.69 -10.65 -2.99
N GLY A 270 -10.19 -10.80 -1.76
CA GLY A 270 -10.25 -12.09 -1.06
C GLY A 270 -11.10 -13.10 -1.82
N GLY A 271 -12.33 -12.73 -2.18
CA GLY A 271 -13.24 -13.57 -2.95
C GLY A 271 -12.68 -13.94 -4.31
N LEU A 272 -12.09 -12.98 -5.04
CA LEU A 272 -11.46 -13.24 -6.34
C LEU A 272 -10.25 -14.18 -6.20
N SER A 273 -9.46 -14.04 -5.14
CA SER A 273 -8.36 -14.96 -4.86
C SER A 273 -8.85 -16.37 -4.52
N GLY A 274 -9.95 -16.50 -3.78
CA GLY A 274 -10.60 -17.79 -3.51
C GLY A 274 -11.16 -18.42 -4.78
N PHE A 275 -11.84 -17.65 -5.61
CA PHE A 275 -12.40 -18.09 -6.90
C PHE A 275 -11.32 -18.54 -7.88
N LEU A 276 -10.35 -17.67 -8.17
CA LEU A 276 -9.27 -17.95 -9.11
C LEU A 276 -8.37 -19.07 -8.58
N GLY A 277 -8.04 -19.06 -7.29
CA GLY A 277 -7.21 -20.09 -6.67
C GLY A 277 -7.87 -21.47 -6.67
N ALA A 278 -9.17 -21.55 -6.36
CA ALA A 278 -9.93 -22.79 -6.43
C ALA A 278 -10.07 -23.31 -7.87
N MET A 279 -10.31 -22.42 -8.83
CA MET A 279 -10.34 -22.76 -10.27
C MET A 279 -8.99 -23.30 -10.75
N LEU A 280 -7.89 -22.60 -10.45
CA LEU A 280 -6.53 -23.04 -10.81
C LEU A 280 -6.20 -24.40 -10.19
N SER A 281 -6.54 -24.60 -8.91
CA SER A 281 -6.33 -25.88 -8.23
C SER A 281 -7.16 -27.03 -8.83
N ALA A 282 -8.28 -26.75 -9.50
CA ALA A 282 -9.08 -27.77 -10.17
C ALA A 282 -8.51 -28.16 -11.55
N VAL A 283 -7.78 -27.25 -12.20
CA VAL A 283 -7.16 -27.48 -13.51
C VAL A 283 -5.87 -28.29 -13.38
N PHE A 284 -5.04 -27.96 -12.38
CA PHE A 284 -3.79 -28.67 -12.12
C PHE A 284 -3.99 -29.75 -11.07
N ALA A 285 -3.92 -31.00 -11.48
CA ALA A 285 -3.98 -32.15 -10.57
C ALA A 285 -2.85 -32.07 -9.53
N ASP A 286 -3.13 -32.49 -8.30
CA ASP A 286 -2.20 -32.65 -7.17
C ASP A 286 -1.64 -31.37 -6.50
N LEU A 287 -2.15 -30.17 -6.82
CA LEU A 287 -1.79 -28.97 -6.04
C LEU A 287 -2.67 -28.78 -4.78
N PRO A 288 -2.08 -28.45 -3.61
CA PRO A 288 -2.84 -28.05 -2.43
C PRO A 288 -3.64 -26.77 -2.69
N SER A 289 -4.96 -26.90 -2.79
CA SER A 289 -5.91 -25.80 -3.05
C SER A 289 -5.68 -24.54 -2.21
N GLY A 290 -5.49 -24.67 -0.89
CA GLY A 290 -5.24 -23.53 -0.02
C GLY A 290 -3.96 -22.76 -0.38
N ALA A 291 -2.89 -23.46 -0.76
CA ALA A 291 -1.63 -22.83 -1.15
C ALA A 291 -1.79 -22.02 -2.44
N VAL A 292 -2.51 -22.57 -3.43
CA VAL A 292 -2.80 -21.88 -4.69
C VAL A 292 -3.65 -20.62 -4.46
N ILE A 293 -4.64 -20.68 -3.56
CA ILE A 293 -5.45 -19.53 -3.16
C ILE A 293 -4.58 -18.42 -2.56
N VAL A 294 -3.66 -18.76 -1.65
CA VAL A 294 -2.76 -17.77 -1.02
C VAL A 294 -1.74 -17.20 -2.01
N LEU A 295 -1.20 -18.00 -2.92
CA LEU A 295 -0.31 -17.52 -3.98
C LEU A 295 -1.04 -16.55 -4.91
N THR A 296 -2.29 -16.86 -5.26
CA THR A 296 -3.15 -15.97 -6.06
C THR A 296 -3.44 -14.67 -5.31
N CYS A 297 -3.71 -14.75 -4.01
CA CYS A 297 -3.90 -13.58 -3.16
C CYS A 297 -2.64 -12.71 -3.09
N SER A 298 -1.47 -13.32 -2.91
CA SER A 298 -0.18 -12.64 -2.89
C SER A 298 0.10 -11.93 -4.21
N LEU A 299 -0.22 -12.57 -5.35
CA LEU A 299 -0.11 -11.95 -6.66
C LEU A 299 -1.00 -10.70 -6.78
N LEU A 300 -2.28 -10.78 -6.36
CA LEU A 300 -3.19 -9.63 -6.35
C LEU A 300 -2.71 -8.51 -5.41
N PHE A 301 -2.08 -8.87 -4.29
CA PHE A 301 -1.44 -7.91 -3.39
C PHE A 301 -0.27 -7.19 -4.05
N PHE A 302 0.64 -7.91 -4.71
CA PHE A 302 1.75 -7.27 -5.43
C PHE A 302 1.24 -6.36 -6.55
N LEU A 303 0.21 -6.77 -7.27
CA LEU A 303 -0.45 -5.92 -8.27
C LEU A 303 -1.03 -4.64 -7.64
N SER A 304 -1.67 -4.77 -6.48
CA SER A 304 -2.22 -3.63 -5.72
C SER A 304 -1.13 -2.70 -5.19
N LEU A 305 0.00 -3.25 -4.73
CA LEU A 305 1.17 -2.49 -4.28
C LEU A 305 1.78 -1.65 -5.42
N LEU A 306 1.83 -2.21 -6.63
CA LEU A 306 2.38 -1.54 -7.80
C LEU A 306 1.42 -0.48 -8.36
N LEU A 307 0.16 -0.86 -8.56
CA LEU A 307 -0.84 -0.08 -9.31
C LEU A 307 -1.75 0.80 -8.43
N GLY A 308 -1.69 0.67 -7.11
CA GLY A 308 -2.60 1.37 -6.20
C GLY A 308 -2.65 2.89 -6.41
N ARG A 309 -3.87 3.44 -6.51
CA ARG A 309 -4.10 4.86 -6.83
C ARG A 309 -3.60 5.83 -5.75
N GLU A 310 -3.73 5.45 -4.49
CA GLU A 310 -3.43 6.31 -3.34
C GLU A 310 -1.98 6.12 -2.86
N ARG A 311 -1.55 4.86 -2.71
CA ARG A 311 -0.23 4.52 -2.13
C ARG A 311 0.63 3.62 -3.02
N GLY A 312 0.25 3.41 -4.29
CA GLY A 312 1.00 2.55 -5.20
C GLY A 312 2.36 3.14 -5.54
N VAL A 313 3.38 2.28 -5.58
CA VAL A 313 4.77 2.68 -5.80
C VAL A 313 4.95 3.34 -7.18
N LEU A 314 4.30 2.78 -8.20
CA LEU A 314 4.43 3.27 -9.58
C LEU A 314 3.71 4.60 -9.75
N VAL A 315 2.49 4.73 -9.22
CA VAL A 315 1.70 5.98 -9.26
C VAL A 315 2.43 7.11 -8.53
N ARG A 316 3.00 6.82 -7.35
CA ARG A 316 3.81 7.81 -6.60
C ARG A 316 5.05 8.22 -7.36
N SER A 317 5.76 7.28 -7.97
CA SER A 317 6.96 7.56 -8.79
C SER A 317 6.62 8.40 -10.01
N LEU A 318 5.53 8.10 -10.72
CA LEU A 318 5.06 8.87 -11.88
C LEU A 318 4.64 10.28 -11.48
N ARG A 319 3.85 10.45 -10.41
CA ARG A 319 3.48 11.79 -9.90
C ARG A 319 4.70 12.59 -9.48
N ARG A 320 5.67 11.97 -8.81
CA ARG A 320 6.93 12.63 -8.43
C ARG A 320 7.73 13.06 -9.66
N ARG A 321 7.82 12.21 -10.69
CA ARG A 321 8.51 12.56 -11.95
C ARG A 321 7.81 13.67 -12.71
N ALA A 322 6.48 13.66 -12.75
CA ALA A 322 5.69 14.73 -13.37
C ALA A 322 5.88 16.06 -12.63
N LEU A 323 5.81 16.04 -11.29
CA LEU A 323 6.08 17.22 -10.46
C LEU A 323 7.50 17.74 -10.65
N SER A 324 8.51 16.87 -10.59
CA SER A 324 9.91 17.28 -10.84
C SER A 324 10.10 17.86 -12.25
N ALA A 325 9.43 17.32 -13.27
CA ALA A 325 9.49 17.85 -14.62
C ALA A 325 8.80 19.22 -14.76
N ALA A 326 7.73 19.47 -13.99
CA ALA A 326 7.08 20.78 -13.92
C ALA A 326 7.97 21.81 -13.23
N ILE A 327 8.56 21.46 -12.08
CA ILE A 327 9.56 22.29 -11.36
C ILE A 327 10.72 22.64 -12.29
N ASP A 328 11.31 21.64 -12.95
CA ASP A 328 12.44 21.84 -13.86
C ASP A 328 12.07 22.80 -15.03
N ARG A 329 10.79 22.84 -15.45
CA ARG A 329 10.29 23.74 -16.51
C ARG A 329 10.29 25.18 -16.03
N GLU A 330 9.74 25.39 -14.85
CA GLU A 330 9.62 26.71 -14.26
C GLU A 330 11.00 27.28 -13.92
N HIS A 331 11.89 26.45 -13.37
CA HIS A 331 13.26 26.84 -13.10
C HIS A 331 14.02 27.20 -14.38
N LEU A 332 13.79 26.48 -15.49
CA LEU A 332 14.41 26.80 -16.78
C LEU A 332 13.96 28.17 -17.27
N LEU A 333 12.65 28.45 -17.22
CA LEU A 333 12.10 29.74 -17.66
C LEU A 333 12.56 30.90 -16.76
N ARG A 334 12.53 30.71 -15.43
CA ARG A 334 13.04 31.68 -14.45
C ARG A 334 14.53 31.96 -14.67
N GLY A 335 15.36 30.93 -14.80
CA GLY A 335 16.80 31.09 -15.03
C GLY A 335 17.13 31.83 -16.33
N ILE A 336 16.39 31.58 -17.43
CA ILE A 336 16.58 32.35 -18.68
C ILE A 336 16.15 33.81 -18.49
N TRP A 337 15.10 34.09 -17.71
CA TRP A 337 14.67 35.45 -17.42
C TRP A 337 15.68 36.21 -16.55
N GLU A 338 16.15 35.60 -15.46
CA GLU A 338 17.17 36.18 -14.57
C GLU A 338 18.44 36.56 -15.35
N LEU A 339 18.91 35.69 -16.26
CA LEU A 339 20.05 36.01 -17.14
C LEU A 339 19.80 37.18 -18.09
N ARG A 340 18.55 37.34 -18.58
CA ARG A 340 18.17 38.48 -19.42
C ARG A 340 18.17 39.77 -18.62
N GLU A 341 17.65 39.74 -17.39
CA GLU A 341 17.55 40.90 -16.51
C GLU A 341 18.93 41.39 -16.06
N SER A 342 19.82 40.50 -15.61
CA SER A 342 21.18 40.89 -15.21
C SER A 342 22.01 41.48 -16.34
N ALA A 343 21.72 41.10 -17.58
CA ALA A 343 22.37 41.70 -18.75
C ALA A 343 21.88 43.14 -19.03
N VAL A 344 20.63 43.45 -18.70
CA VAL A 344 20.06 44.80 -18.84
C VAL A 344 20.64 45.74 -17.77
N GLU A 345 20.77 45.27 -16.52
CA GLU A 345 21.41 46.03 -15.44
C GLU A 345 22.86 46.40 -15.74
N PHE A 346 23.63 45.47 -16.34
CA PHE A 346 25.05 45.68 -16.61
C PHE A 346 25.32 46.50 -17.88
N SER A 347 24.52 46.34 -18.94
CA SER A 347 24.83 46.93 -20.25
C SER A 347 24.11 48.25 -20.54
N GLY A 348 23.13 48.67 -19.72
CA GLY A 348 22.36 49.92 -19.91
C GLY A 348 21.55 50.03 -21.21
N ALA A 349 21.65 49.01 -22.08
CA ALA A 349 20.94 48.90 -23.34
C ALA A 349 19.80 47.91 -23.17
N VAL A 350 18.67 48.23 -23.81
CA VAL A 350 17.47 47.39 -23.94
C VAL A 350 17.83 46.15 -24.77
N ALA A 351 18.59 45.22 -24.18
CA ALA A 351 18.88 43.93 -24.76
C ALA A 351 17.65 43.04 -24.54
N GLU A 352 16.57 43.38 -25.24
CA GLU A 352 15.31 42.64 -25.24
C GLU A 352 15.48 41.17 -25.63
N ARG A 353 16.65 40.73 -26.11
CA ARG A 353 16.91 39.36 -26.58
C ARG A 353 18.34 38.89 -26.25
N ARG A 354 18.72 38.81 -24.98
CA ARG A 354 19.88 37.99 -24.61
C ARG A 354 19.51 36.50 -24.67
N ALA A 355 20.28 35.75 -25.45
CA ALA A 355 20.23 34.29 -25.45
C ALA A 355 21.00 33.75 -24.24
N ALA A 356 20.45 32.73 -23.58
CA ALA A 356 21.09 32.08 -22.44
C ALA A 356 22.05 30.98 -22.91
N GLY A 357 23.28 30.97 -22.37
CA GLY A 357 24.25 29.91 -22.61
C GLY A 357 23.87 28.62 -21.86
N PHE A 358 24.18 27.46 -22.43
CA PHE A 358 23.93 26.17 -21.76
C PHE A 358 24.74 26.03 -20.46
N GLU A 359 25.99 26.50 -20.44
CA GLU A 359 26.83 26.47 -19.24
C GLU A 359 26.39 27.50 -18.19
N GLU A 360 25.91 28.68 -18.61
CA GLU A 360 25.35 29.70 -17.71
C GLU A 360 24.11 29.15 -16.99
N LEU A 361 23.22 28.45 -17.70
CA LEU A 361 22.06 27.82 -17.07
C LEU A 361 22.45 26.68 -16.12
N LEU A 362 23.49 25.91 -16.43
CA LEU A 362 23.99 24.85 -15.55
C LEU A 362 24.56 25.39 -14.24
N SER A 363 25.13 26.60 -14.22
CA SER A 363 25.72 27.17 -13.01
C SER A 363 24.69 27.83 -12.07
N LEU A 364 23.55 28.27 -12.61
CA LEU A 364 22.51 28.97 -11.82
C LEU A 364 21.72 28.07 -10.88
N ARG A 365 21.58 26.77 -11.18
CA ARG A 365 20.74 25.83 -10.42
C ARG A 365 21.35 24.42 -10.41
N SER A 366 20.86 23.56 -9.52
CA SER A 366 21.36 22.19 -9.29
C SER A 366 20.94 21.16 -10.35
N TRP A 367 21.01 21.52 -11.63
CA TRP A 367 20.69 20.61 -12.73
C TRP A 367 21.85 19.67 -13.08
N SER A 368 21.50 18.45 -13.51
CA SER A 368 22.45 17.59 -14.22
C SER A 368 22.36 17.86 -15.73
N VAL A 369 23.47 17.65 -16.44
CA VAL A 369 23.58 17.86 -17.90
C VAL A 369 22.45 17.16 -18.67
N SER A 370 22.16 15.90 -18.32
CA SER A 370 21.09 15.12 -18.95
C SER A 370 19.70 15.66 -18.68
N ARG A 371 19.46 16.16 -17.45
CA ARG A 371 18.17 16.74 -17.04
C ARG A 371 17.92 18.06 -17.75
N LEU A 372 18.91 18.96 -17.79
CA LEU A 372 18.78 20.25 -18.48
C LEU A 372 18.54 20.06 -19.99
N ARG A 373 19.30 19.18 -20.65
CA ARG A 373 19.08 18.86 -22.08
C ARG A 373 17.68 18.30 -22.34
N ALA A 374 17.21 17.38 -21.48
CA ALA A 374 15.87 16.84 -21.62
C ALA A 374 14.80 17.94 -21.46
N GLN A 375 15.03 18.89 -20.56
CA GLN A 375 14.08 19.96 -20.30
C GLN A 375 14.05 21.02 -21.39
N ILE A 376 15.20 21.41 -21.95
CA ILE A 376 15.27 22.30 -23.11
C ILE A 376 14.51 21.70 -24.29
N ARG A 377 14.69 20.39 -24.56
CA ARG A 377 13.93 19.70 -25.63
C ARG A 377 12.42 19.72 -25.39
N ARG A 378 11.97 19.52 -24.15
CA ARG A 378 10.54 19.58 -23.80
C ARG A 378 9.98 21.00 -23.94
N ALA A 379 10.66 21.99 -23.37
CA ALA A 379 10.28 23.39 -23.47
C ALA A 379 10.26 23.88 -24.94
N SER A 380 11.16 23.35 -25.77
CA SER A 380 11.16 23.61 -27.21
C SER A 380 9.98 22.94 -27.93
N ALA A 381 9.66 21.69 -27.60
CA ALA A 381 8.46 21.01 -28.12
C ALA A 381 7.14 21.68 -27.69
N GLU A 382 7.11 22.31 -26.51
CA GLU A 382 5.98 23.10 -26.00
C GLU A 382 5.90 24.51 -26.62
N GLY A 383 6.88 24.90 -27.43
CA GLY A 383 6.96 26.21 -28.07
C GLY A 383 7.23 27.34 -27.08
N LEU A 384 7.90 27.05 -25.96
CA LEU A 384 8.30 28.05 -24.96
C LEU A 384 9.70 28.60 -25.26
N VAL A 385 10.58 27.75 -25.78
CA VAL A 385 12.00 28.05 -26.00
C VAL A 385 12.42 27.64 -27.41
N TRP A 386 13.35 28.36 -28.02
CA TRP A 386 13.96 27.96 -29.29
C TRP A 386 15.49 28.10 -29.20
N LEU A 387 16.19 27.34 -30.03
CA LEU A 387 17.66 27.37 -30.11
C LEU A 387 18.05 28.25 -31.30
N ASN A 388 18.91 29.24 -31.06
CA ASN A 388 19.42 30.10 -32.12
C ASN A 388 20.53 29.39 -32.95
N SER A 389 21.01 30.04 -34.01
CA SER A 389 22.05 29.50 -34.91
C SER A 389 23.39 29.23 -34.22
N GLU A 390 23.64 29.83 -33.07
CA GLU A 390 24.85 29.68 -32.25
C GLU A 390 24.68 28.63 -31.14
N GLY A 391 23.51 27.99 -31.06
CA GLY A 391 23.19 26.99 -30.04
C GLY A 391 22.80 27.58 -28.68
N ALA A 392 22.63 28.91 -28.60
CA ALA A 392 22.13 29.58 -27.39
C ALA A 392 20.60 29.51 -27.31
N ILE A 393 20.09 29.60 -26.08
CA ILE A 393 18.71 29.26 -25.74
C ILE A 393 17.91 30.56 -25.56
N GLU A 394 16.88 30.75 -26.37
CA GLU A 394 16.05 31.97 -26.35
C GLU A 394 14.59 31.67 -26.04
N LEU A 395 13.94 32.56 -25.28
CA LEU A 395 12.50 32.48 -25.02
C LEU A 395 11.73 32.89 -26.28
N THR A 396 10.71 32.12 -26.63
CA THR A 396 9.69 32.54 -27.61
C THR A 396 8.80 33.62 -27.00
N ARG A 397 7.97 34.31 -27.79
CA ARG A 397 6.96 35.26 -27.24
C ARG A 397 6.08 34.63 -26.16
N ARG A 398 5.67 33.37 -26.35
CA ARG A 398 4.88 32.63 -25.36
C ARG A 398 5.70 32.31 -24.11
N GLY A 399 6.96 31.92 -24.29
CA GLY A 399 7.89 31.66 -23.19
C GLY A 399 8.22 32.91 -22.37
N VAL A 400 8.32 34.08 -23.00
CA VAL A 400 8.53 35.36 -22.31
C VAL A 400 7.37 35.66 -21.37
N MET A 401 6.11 35.61 -21.85
CA MET A 401 4.94 35.85 -21.01
C MET A 401 4.84 34.86 -19.84
N GLU A 402 5.14 33.58 -20.08
CA GLU A 402 5.11 32.56 -19.03
C GLU A 402 6.24 32.76 -18.02
N ALA A 403 7.46 33.06 -18.47
CA ALA A 403 8.62 33.32 -17.61
C ALA A 403 8.40 34.58 -16.75
N GLU A 404 7.89 35.65 -17.34
CA GLU A 404 7.54 36.89 -16.65
C GLU A 404 6.55 36.63 -15.52
N ARG A 405 5.47 35.88 -15.81
CA ARG A 405 4.48 35.48 -14.82
C ARG A 405 5.09 34.66 -13.68
N LEU A 406 5.93 33.69 -14.00
CA LEU A 406 6.59 32.83 -13.01
C LEU A 406 7.53 33.62 -12.11
N VAL A 407 8.38 34.49 -12.68
CA VAL A 407 9.29 35.36 -11.91
C VAL A 407 8.49 36.32 -11.04
N HIS A 408 7.44 36.93 -11.57
CA HIS A 408 6.56 37.81 -10.80
C HIS A 408 5.97 37.08 -9.59
N HIS A 409 5.34 35.91 -9.78
CA HIS A 409 4.80 35.12 -8.68
C HIS A 409 5.86 34.77 -7.63
N HIS A 410 7.04 34.31 -8.08
CA HIS A 410 8.13 33.92 -7.19
C HIS A 410 8.61 35.09 -6.31
N ARG A 411 8.78 36.28 -6.89
CA ARG A 411 9.20 37.48 -6.14
C ARG A 411 8.17 37.95 -5.14
N LEU A 412 6.87 37.86 -5.47
CA LEU A 412 5.82 38.17 -4.51
C LEU A 412 5.86 37.21 -3.31
N TRP A 413 6.18 35.94 -3.55
CA TRP A 413 6.37 34.94 -2.49
C TRP A 413 7.59 35.25 -1.60
N GLU A 414 8.74 35.51 -2.20
CA GLU A 414 9.94 35.90 -1.45
C GLU A 414 9.68 37.12 -0.58
N LEU A 415 9.06 38.16 -1.15
CA LEU A 415 8.71 39.38 -0.42
C LEU A 415 7.71 39.09 0.70
N TYR A 416 6.71 38.24 0.47
CA TYR A 416 5.77 37.83 1.51
C TYR A 416 6.48 37.10 2.65
N LEU A 417 7.33 36.11 2.33
CA LEU A 417 8.07 35.33 3.30
C LEU A 417 9.01 36.22 4.10
N ILE A 418 9.77 37.12 3.47
CA ILE A 418 10.65 38.08 4.15
C ILE A 418 9.85 39.02 5.07
N THR A 419 8.65 39.45 4.66
CA THR A 419 7.88 40.48 5.38
C THR A 419 7.01 39.90 6.51
N HIS A 420 6.53 38.66 6.37
CA HIS A 420 5.51 38.10 7.28
C HIS A 420 5.92 36.79 7.96
N ALA A 421 6.89 36.05 7.40
CA ALA A 421 7.47 34.91 8.07
C ALA A 421 8.84 35.35 8.61
N ASP A 422 9.08 35.24 9.91
CA ASP A 422 10.30 35.71 10.59
C ASP A 422 11.51 34.79 10.26
N VAL A 423 11.79 34.61 8.97
CA VAL A 423 12.77 33.67 8.41
C VAL A 423 13.83 34.49 7.69
N ALA A 424 15.07 34.41 8.17
CA ALA A 424 16.20 35.13 7.59
C ALA A 424 16.30 34.85 6.07
N ALA A 425 16.35 35.93 5.28
CA ALA A 425 16.32 35.92 3.81
C ALA A 425 17.28 34.89 3.17
N SER A 426 18.42 34.59 3.80
CA SER A 426 19.40 33.63 3.30
C SER A 426 19.02 32.14 3.40
N ARG A 427 17.91 31.77 4.06
CA ARG A 427 17.40 30.37 4.10
C ARG A 427 16.19 30.14 3.19
N VAL A 428 15.61 31.19 2.61
CA VAL A 428 14.32 31.14 1.92
C VAL A 428 14.44 30.51 0.51
N ASP A 429 15.55 30.70 -0.20
CA ASP A 429 15.76 30.18 -1.57
C ASP A 429 15.48 28.67 -1.72
N ARG A 430 15.86 27.86 -0.73
CA ARG A 430 15.73 26.39 -0.83
C ARG A 430 14.36 25.87 -0.40
N GLU A 431 13.63 26.61 0.42
CA GLU A 431 12.33 26.19 0.97
C GLU A 431 11.15 26.81 0.21
N ALA A 432 11.33 28.00 -0.39
CA ALA A 432 10.30 28.66 -1.21
C ALA A 432 9.91 27.83 -2.45
N ASP A 433 10.90 27.30 -3.19
CA ASP A 433 10.68 26.43 -4.36
C ASP A 433 9.83 25.17 -4.04
N ALA A 434 9.90 24.67 -2.80
CA ALA A 434 9.16 23.48 -2.38
C ALA A 434 7.71 23.80 -1.93
N ILE A 435 7.45 25.04 -1.52
CA ILE A 435 6.17 25.50 -0.95
C ILE A 435 5.29 26.20 -2.01
N GLU A 436 5.90 26.82 -3.03
CA GLU A 436 5.22 27.53 -4.14
C GLU A 436 4.17 26.65 -4.86
N HIS A 437 4.39 25.32 -4.90
CA HIS A 437 3.49 24.36 -5.55
C HIS A 437 2.29 23.89 -4.70
N VAL A 438 2.17 24.32 -3.44
CA VAL A 438 1.14 23.82 -2.51
C VAL A 438 0.01 24.85 -2.30
N LEU A 439 0.19 26.10 -2.74
CA LEU A 439 -0.69 27.20 -2.36
C LEU A 439 -1.73 27.53 -3.44
N GLU A 440 -2.99 27.64 -3.01
CA GLU A 440 -4.16 27.77 -3.88
C GLU A 440 -4.22 29.13 -4.63
N PRO A 441 -4.77 29.19 -5.85
CA PRO A 441 -4.86 30.42 -6.66
C PRO A 441 -5.52 31.62 -5.94
N GLU A 442 -6.42 31.36 -5.00
CA GLU A 442 -7.13 32.37 -4.21
C GLU A 442 -6.19 33.09 -3.23
N LEU A 443 -5.20 32.39 -2.68
CA LEU A 443 -4.20 33.01 -1.81
C LEU A 443 -3.25 33.91 -2.60
N ILE A 444 -2.88 33.51 -3.83
CA ILE A 444 -2.09 34.32 -4.75
C ILE A 444 -2.82 35.63 -5.09
N ALA A 445 -4.10 35.57 -5.45
CA ALA A 445 -4.90 36.76 -5.74
C ALA A 445 -5.02 37.71 -4.54
N ARG A 446 -5.07 37.17 -3.32
CA ARG A 446 -5.11 37.95 -2.09
C ARG A 446 -3.75 38.61 -1.77
N LEU A 447 -2.64 37.92 -2.05
CA LEU A 447 -1.29 38.47 -1.93
C LEU A 447 -1.04 39.59 -2.96
N GLU A 448 -1.48 39.40 -4.20
CA GLU A 448 -1.45 40.43 -5.24
C GLU A 448 -2.25 41.67 -4.82
N GLN A 449 -3.44 41.51 -4.23
CA GLN A 449 -4.22 42.64 -3.70
C GLN A 449 -3.51 43.40 -2.58
N LEU A 450 -2.86 42.68 -1.66
CA LEU A 450 -2.10 43.30 -0.57
C LEU A 450 -0.85 44.04 -1.06
N LEU A 451 -0.25 43.57 -2.15
CA LEU A 451 0.91 44.20 -2.80
C LEU A 451 0.53 45.39 -3.68
N LEU A 452 -0.55 45.30 -4.44
CA LEU A 452 -1.10 46.41 -5.25
C LEU A 452 -1.58 47.59 -4.38
N GLN A 453 -1.98 47.35 -3.14
CA GLN A 453 -2.26 48.43 -2.17
C GLN A 453 -1.00 49.19 -1.73
N ARG A 454 0.21 48.62 -1.92
CA ARG A 454 1.48 49.16 -1.45
C ARG A 454 2.38 49.69 -2.56
N GLN A 455 2.33 49.13 -3.76
CA GLN A 455 3.04 49.60 -4.95
C GLN A 455 2.06 50.18 -5.97
N ARG A 456 2.15 51.50 -6.20
CA ARG A 456 1.68 52.07 -7.46
C ARG A 456 2.58 51.50 -8.57
N SER A 457 1.96 51.06 -9.67
CA SER A 457 2.56 50.54 -10.93
C SER A 457 2.77 49.02 -10.95
N GLY A 458 2.11 48.34 -11.89
CA GLY A 458 2.24 46.91 -12.17
C GLY A 458 3.56 46.54 -12.85
N GLU A 459 4.67 46.95 -12.25
CA GLU A 459 6.02 46.56 -12.65
C GLU A 459 6.49 45.38 -11.78
N ILE A 460 7.23 44.44 -12.38
CA ILE A 460 7.80 43.29 -11.69
C ILE A 460 8.75 43.82 -10.60
N PRO A 461 8.62 43.40 -9.33
CA PRO A 461 9.55 43.81 -8.27
C PRO A 461 11.00 43.47 -8.66
N ALA A 462 11.97 44.34 -8.36
CA ALA A 462 13.38 44.04 -8.61
C ALA A 462 13.85 42.83 -7.77
N SER A 463 14.82 42.06 -8.29
CA SER A 463 15.45 40.98 -7.52
C SER A 463 16.10 41.54 -6.25
N PRO A 464 15.85 40.97 -5.07
CA PRO A 464 16.55 41.36 -3.84
C PRO A 464 18.02 40.89 -3.79
N HIS A 465 18.47 40.10 -4.78
CA HIS A 465 19.81 39.52 -4.84
C HIS A 465 20.52 39.86 -6.16
N GLU A 466 21.79 40.29 -6.07
CA GLU A 466 22.72 40.40 -7.21
C GLU A 466 23.31 39.02 -7.55
N ILE A 467 23.32 38.63 -8.84
CA ILE A 467 23.85 37.33 -9.27
C ILE A 467 25.38 37.31 -9.06
N ALA A 468 25.84 36.51 -8.11
CA ALA A 468 27.27 36.28 -7.86
C ALA A 468 27.90 35.47 -9.00
N GLY A 469 28.42 36.16 -10.02
CA GLY A 469 29.11 35.52 -11.15
C GLY A 469 29.78 36.45 -12.17
N PHE A 470 29.44 37.73 -12.21
CA PHE A 470 30.06 38.70 -13.12
C PHE A 470 31.15 39.53 -12.42
N GLN A 471 32.29 38.92 -12.13
CA GLN A 471 33.56 39.65 -11.97
C GLN A 471 34.49 39.28 -13.13
N SER A 472 34.42 40.06 -14.22
CA SER A 472 35.44 40.05 -15.27
C SER A 472 36.41 41.19 -15.04
N GLN A 473 37.67 40.81 -14.79
CA GLN A 473 38.91 41.54 -15.02
C GLN A 473 38.80 42.96 -15.61
N ALA A 474 38.96 43.98 -14.77
CA ALA A 474 39.55 45.26 -15.18
C ALA A 474 40.08 46.02 -13.95
N GLY A 475 41.37 46.32 -13.94
CA GLY A 475 41.95 47.39 -13.13
C GLY A 475 42.85 46.99 -11.97
N SER A 476 44.04 46.47 -12.28
CA SER A 476 45.18 46.66 -11.39
C SER A 476 45.56 48.14 -11.36
N VAL A 477 45.45 48.79 -10.20
CA VAL A 477 46.38 49.87 -9.82
C VAL A 477 46.67 49.71 -8.33
N ALA A 478 47.92 49.38 -8.04
CA ALA A 478 48.48 49.35 -6.70
C ALA A 478 48.59 50.78 -6.15
N SER A 479 48.40 50.96 -4.83
CA SER A 479 49.39 51.67 -3.99
C SER A 479 49.22 51.36 -2.50
N PRO A 480 50.32 51.45 -1.71
CA PRO A 480 50.49 50.81 -0.40
C PRO A 480 50.30 51.79 0.77
N GLU A 481 50.51 51.28 2.00
CA GLU A 481 50.43 51.95 3.33
C GLU A 481 49.05 51.89 4.01
N GLY A 482 48.85 51.51 5.27
CA GLY A 482 49.73 51.08 6.36
C GLY A 482 48.95 51.10 7.70
N ARG A 483 49.31 50.15 8.60
CA ARG A 483 49.10 50.11 10.07
C ARG A 483 47.71 49.83 10.69
N LEU A 484 47.55 48.57 11.12
CA LEU A 484 47.42 48.02 12.50
C LEU A 484 47.40 49.01 13.70
N PRO A 485 46.91 48.61 14.90
CA PRO A 485 46.84 47.24 15.45
C PRO A 485 45.47 46.58 15.58
#